data_AF-A0A258QIZ8-F1
#
_entry.id   AF-A0A258QIZ8-F1
#
_cell.length_a   1.000
_cell.length_b   1.000
_cell.length_c   1.000
_cell.angle_alpha   90.00
_cell.angle_beta   90.00
_cell.angle_gamma   90.00
#
_symmetry.space_group_name_H-M   'P 1'
#
loop_
_entity.id
_entity.type
_entity.pdbx_description
1 polymer ?
#
loop_
_entity_poly.entity_id
_entity_poly.type
_entity_poly.pdbx_seq_one_letter_code
_entity_poly.pdbx_strand_id
1 'polypeptide(L)'
;MSLGVRLGGLSRQIIVLIAVSAIALLATVIIFIVSAQNDQSLLDRRLIASQLERSSQEMTIETLRAVRGNKASFDNVLALRAKFVADLDALSGKDSKRPDGKVPSNRAAELAAVQKSWSQYNLALAKVLEGQQAILGVSGLAAQINQLLPDLLSSSDDVVQSLIAGQATPQVVYLATRQLMLVERIGLTMG
;
A
#
# COMPACT_ATOMS: atom_id res chain seq x y z
N MET A 1 31.81 -1.47 11.52
CA MET A 1 30.74 -2.44 11.22
C MET A 1 29.86 -1.83 10.15
N SER A 2 30.00 -2.29 8.90
CA SER A 2 29.23 -1.80 7.77
C SER A 2 27.84 -2.44 7.77
N LEU A 3 26.82 -1.67 8.12
CA LEU A 3 25.44 -2.04 7.82
C LEU A 3 25.22 -1.72 6.35
N GLY A 4 25.46 -2.73 5.51
CA GLY A 4 25.00 -2.73 4.13
C GLY A 4 23.49 -2.60 4.12
N VAL A 5 23.00 -1.38 3.89
CA VAL A 5 21.60 -1.11 3.63
C VAL A 5 21.27 -1.84 2.33
N ARG A 6 20.57 -2.96 2.44
CA ARG A 6 19.91 -3.61 1.32
C ARG A 6 18.80 -2.67 0.84
N LEU A 7 19.16 -1.75 -0.06
CA LEU A 7 18.27 -0.87 -0.81
C LEU A 7 17.44 -1.61 -1.89
N GLY A 8 17.55 -2.93 -1.96
CA GLY A 8 16.78 -3.78 -2.87
C GLY A 8 15.67 -4.53 -2.14
N GLY A 9 14.49 -3.92 -2.06
CA GLY A 9 13.26 -4.59 -1.64
C GLY A 9 12.77 -4.16 -0.27
N LEU A 10 11.91 -3.14 -0.26
CA LEU A 10 10.70 -3.19 0.55
C LEU A 10 9.94 -4.45 0.11
N SER A 11 10.36 -5.57 0.69
CA SER A 11 10.20 -6.88 0.11
C SER A 11 8.71 -7.18 0.02
N ARG A 12 8.31 -7.95 -0.98
CA ARG A 12 6.97 -8.56 -1.11
C ARG A 12 6.36 -9.02 0.22
N GLN A 13 7.20 -9.38 1.20
CA GLN A 13 6.82 -9.71 2.57
C GLN A 13 6.14 -8.56 3.33
N ILE A 14 6.58 -7.30 3.20
CA ILE A 14 5.93 -6.13 3.84
C ILE A 14 4.53 -5.93 3.26
N ILE A 15 4.38 -6.02 1.93
CA ILE A 15 3.08 -5.89 1.25
C ILE A 15 2.13 -7.01 1.68
N VAL A 16 2.62 -8.25 1.71
CA VAL A 16 1.85 -9.40 2.18
C VAL A 16 1.47 -9.24 3.66
N LEU A 17 2.37 -8.75 4.50
CA LEU A 17 2.11 -8.55 5.92
C LEU A 17 1.05 -7.46 6.14
N ILE A 18 1.09 -6.36 5.40
CA ILE A 18 0.05 -5.32 5.41
C ILE A 18 -1.29 -5.90 4.97
N ALA A 19 -1.34 -6.64 3.87
CA ALA A 19 -2.57 -7.23 3.35
C ALA A 19 -3.19 -8.22 4.36
N VAL A 20 -2.37 -9.09 4.95
CA VAL A 20 -2.82 -10.05 5.97
C VAL A 20 -3.30 -9.33 7.23
N SER A 21 -2.55 -8.34 7.73
CA SER A 21 -2.93 -7.56 8.91
C SER A 21 -4.21 -6.75 8.67
N ALA A 22 -4.40 -6.19 7.47
CA ALA A 22 -5.62 -5.51 7.09
C ALA A 22 -6.84 -6.44 7.08
N ILE A 23 -6.70 -7.63 6.49
CA ILE A 23 -7.78 -8.64 6.47
C ILE A 23 -8.14 -9.08 7.90
N ALA A 24 -7.12 -9.32 8.75
CA ALA A 24 -7.34 -9.67 10.15
C ALA A 24 -8.07 -8.56 10.92
N LEU A 25 -7.71 -7.29 10.69
CA LEU A 25 -8.38 -6.13 11.28
C LEU A 25 -9.85 -6.08 10.86
N LEU A 26 -10.14 -6.21 9.56
CA LEU A 26 -11.50 -6.23 9.03
C LEU A 26 -12.33 -7.36 9.65
N ALA A 27 -11.77 -8.57 9.73
CA ALA A 27 -12.45 -9.71 10.36
C ALA A 27 -12.83 -9.42 11.82
N THR A 28 -11.93 -8.82 12.60
CA THR A 28 -12.23 -8.46 14.00
C THR A 28 -13.30 -7.38 14.13
N VAL A 29 -13.31 -6.39 13.24
CA VAL A 29 -14.34 -5.34 13.22
C VAL A 29 -15.71 -5.92 12.86
N ILE A 30 -15.77 -6.81 11.87
CA ILE A 30 -17.03 -7.48 11.47
C ILE A 30 -17.59 -8.31 12.62
N ILE A 31 -16.75 -9.09 13.31
CA ILE A 31 -17.17 -9.88 14.48
C ILE A 31 -17.74 -8.97 15.58
N PHE A 32 -17.09 -7.83 15.83
CA PHE A 32 -17.59 -6.84 16.79
C PHE A 32 -18.97 -6.28 16.41
N ILE A 33 -19.20 -5.97 15.14
CA ILE A 33 -20.49 -5.48 14.63
C ILE A 33 -21.60 -6.53 14.77
N VAL A 34 -21.33 -7.79 14.46
CA VAL A 34 -22.31 -8.88 14.55
C VAL A 34 -22.67 -9.18 16.01
N SER A 35 -21.69 -9.22 16.92
CA SER A 35 -21.93 -9.30 18.37
C SER A 35 -22.78 -8.13 18.88
N ALA A 36 -22.70 -6.99 18.19
CA ALA A 36 -23.48 -5.79 18.45
C ALA A 36 -24.87 -5.74 17.85
N GLN A 37 -25.59 -6.85 17.66
CA GLN A 37 -26.97 -6.80 17.17
C GLN A 37 -28.09 -6.86 18.24
N ASN A 38 -27.80 -7.31 19.47
CA ASN A 38 -28.83 -7.62 20.49
C ASN A 38 -29.30 -6.48 21.43
N ASP A 39 -28.80 -5.24 21.35
CA ASP A 39 -29.07 -4.18 22.35
C ASP A 39 -29.76 -2.93 21.76
N GLN A 40 -30.72 -2.28 22.41
CA GLN A 40 -31.40 -1.11 21.79
C GLN A 40 -30.60 0.21 21.84
N SER A 41 -29.48 0.29 22.58
CA SER A 41 -28.61 1.48 22.70
C SER A 41 -27.53 1.61 21.60
N LEU A 42 -27.81 1.04 20.43
CA LEU A 42 -26.78 0.57 19.48
C LEU A 42 -26.41 1.50 18.32
N LEU A 43 -27.16 2.57 18.04
CA LEU A 43 -26.95 3.33 16.80
C LEU A 43 -25.57 3.99 16.75
N ASP A 44 -25.17 4.72 17.79
CA ASP A 44 -23.88 5.43 17.79
C ASP A 44 -22.69 4.48 17.78
N ARG A 45 -22.77 3.35 18.49
CA ARG A 45 -21.71 2.33 18.51
C ARG A 45 -21.62 1.58 17.19
N ARG A 46 -22.75 1.25 16.56
CA ARG A 46 -22.78 0.67 15.20
C ARG A 46 -22.22 1.66 14.18
N LEU A 47 -22.53 2.96 14.31
CA LEU A 47 -21.96 4.00 13.48
C LEU A 47 -20.44 4.08 13.65
N ILE A 48 -19.91 4.13 14.88
CA ILE A 48 -18.46 4.15 15.12
C ILE A 48 -17.80 2.86 14.61
N ALA A 49 -18.40 1.70 14.82
CA ALA A 49 -17.88 0.43 14.29
C ALA A 49 -17.85 0.39 12.75
N SER A 50 -18.90 0.90 12.10
CA SER A 50 -18.94 1.03 10.63
C SER A 50 -17.88 2.03 10.11
N GLN A 51 -17.59 3.07 10.89
CA GLN A 51 -16.53 4.03 10.56
C GLN A 51 -15.13 3.41 10.72
N LEU A 52 -14.91 2.57 11.73
CA LEU A 52 -13.68 1.80 11.87
C LEU A 52 -13.49 0.84 10.69
N GLU A 53 -14.55 0.13 10.29
CA GLU A 53 -14.52 -0.77 9.14
C GLU A 53 -14.11 -0.01 7.87
N ARG A 54 -14.83 1.08 7.56
CA ARG A 54 -14.55 1.93 6.40
C ARG A 54 -13.13 2.47 6.43
N SER A 55 -12.71 3.03 7.57
CA SER A 55 -11.36 3.60 7.71
C SER A 55 -10.28 2.53 7.53
N SER A 56 -10.51 1.29 7.99
CA SER A 56 -9.60 0.17 7.75
C SER A 56 -9.51 -0.23 6.27
N GLN A 57 -10.64 -0.26 5.56
CA GLN A 57 -10.68 -0.56 4.13
C GLN A 57 -9.96 0.53 3.31
N GLU A 58 -10.31 1.80 3.55
CA GLU A 58 -9.69 2.94 2.88
C GLU A 58 -8.19 2.99 3.17
N MET A 59 -7.76 2.74 4.40
CA MET A 59 -6.35 2.73 4.77
C MET A 59 -5.60 1.62 4.05
N THR A 60 -6.22 0.46 3.83
CA THR A 60 -5.63 -0.62 3.05
C THR A 60 -5.40 -0.22 1.60
N ILE A 61 -6.41 0.41 0.99
CA ILE A 61 -6.35 0.89 -0.40
C ILE A 61 -5.29 1.99 -0.54
N GLU A 62 -5.30 2.99 0.33
CA GLU A 62 -4.33 4.09 0.31
C GLU A 62 -2.91 3.59 0.58
N THR A 63 -2.73 2.62 1.49
CA THR A 63 -1.41 2.00 1.71
C THR A 63 -0.90 1.30 0.45
N LEU A 64 -1.76 0.58 -0.27
CA LEU A 64 -1.38 -0.07 -1.52
C LEU A 64 -1.02 0.95 -2.62
N ARG A 65 -1.76 2.06 -2.71
CA ARG A 65 -1.44 3.16 -3.62
C ARG A 65 -0.11 3.83 -3.24
N ALA A 66 0.12 4.06 -1.95
CA ALA A 66 1.36 4.63 -1.43
C ALA A 66 2.57 3.76 -1.78
N VAL A 67 2.46 2.43 -1.56
CA VAL A 67 3.51 1.46 -1.94
C VAL A 67 3.79 1.43 -3.45
N ARG A 68 2.81 1.77 -4.28
CA ARG A 68 2.96 1.93 -5.75
C ARG A 68 3.55 3.29 -6.16
N GLY A 69 3.93 4.14 -5.20
CA GLY A 69 4.54 5.44 -5.47
C GLY A 69 3.56 6.61 -5.54
N ASN A 70 2.29 6.44 -5.13
CA ASN A 70 1.38 7.57 -5.02
C ASN A 70 1.74 8.42 -3.79
N LYS A 71 2.26 9.63 -4.02
CA LYS A 71 2.66 10.55 -2.95
C LYS A 71 1.49 10.99 -2.06
N ALA A 72 0.35 11.36 -2.64
CA ALA A 72 -0.81 11.85 -1.88
C ALA A 72 -1.39 10.77 -0.96
N SER A 73 -1.25 9.50 -1.34
CA SER A 73 -1.72 8.38 -0.52
C SER A 73 -0.99 8.23 0.82
N PHE A 74 0.26 8.70 0.96
CA PHE A 74 0.95 8.71 2.26
C PHE A 74 0.24 9.63 3.26
N ASP A 75 -0.17 10.81 2.81
CA ASP A 75 -0.90 11.78 3.64
C ASP A 75 -2.29 11.25 4.01
N ASN A 76 -2.96 10.60 3.06
CA ASN A 76 -4.25 9.94 3.30
C ASN A 76 -4.15 8.83 4.36
N VAL A 77 -3.09 8.00 4.31
CA VAL A 77 -2.85 6.96 5.32
C VAL A 77 -2.70 7.58 6.72
N LEU A 78 -1.97 8.69 6.85
CA LEU A 78 -1.80 9.39 8.13
C LEU A 78 -3.14 9.93 8.66
N ALA A 79 -3.96 10.54 7.80
CA ALA A 79 -5.27 11.05 8.17
C ALA A 79 -6.23 9.92 8.61
N LEU A 80 -6.29 8.83 7.84
CA LEU A 80 -7.11 7.66 8.15
C LEU A 80 -6.66 6.97 9.44
N ARG A 81 -5.36 6.89 9.67
CA ARG A 81 -4.78 6.37 10.93
C ARG A 81 -5.24 7.21 12.12
N ALA A 82 -5.18 8.53 12.02
CA ALA A 82 -5.63 9.43 13.09
C ALA A 82 -7.13 9.26 13.36
N LYS A 83 -7.95 9.18 12.30
CA LYS A 83 -9.40 8.89 12.42
C LYS A 83 -9.67 7.56 13.12
N PHE A 84 -8.97 6.50 12.71
CA PHE A 84 -9.13 5.18 13.32
C PHE A 84 -8.80 5.16 14.81
N VAL A 85 -7.71 5.84 15.22
CA VAL A 85 -7.34 5.99 16.63
C VAL A 85 -8.42 6.75 17.41
N ALA A 86 -8.92 7.85 16.87
CA ALA A 86 -9.99 8.61 17.51
C ALA A 86 -11.26 7.78 17.71
N ASP A 87 -11.64 6.96 16.73
CA ASP A 87 -12.80 6.07 16.82
C ASP A 87 -12.58 4.93 17.84
N LEU A 88 -11.36 4.38 17.92
CA LEU A 88 -10.99 3.42 18.97
C LEU A 88 -11.03 4.03 20.39
N ASP A 89 -10.58 5.27 20.55
CA ASP A 89 -10.59 5.96 21.84
C ASP A 89 -12.02 6.24 22.31
N ALA A 90 -12.94 6.55 21.39
CA ALA A 90 -14.37 6.65 21.70
C ALA A 90 -14.96 5.31 22.16
N LEU A 91 -14.67 4.21 21.44
CA LEU A 91 -15.11 2.88 21.87
C LEU A 91 -14.50 2.45 23.22
N SER A 92 -13.30 2.90 23.52
CA SER A 92 -12.62 2.63 24.79
C SER A 92 -13.13 3.50 25.95
N GLY A 93 -13.98 4.49 25.67
CA GLY A 93 -14.45 5.48 26.65
C GLY A 93 -13.37 6.47 27.10
N LYS A 94 -12.28 6.60 26.33
CA LYS A 94 -11.23 7.62 26.56
C LYS A 94 -11.61 8.98 25.96
N ASP A 95 -12.55 8.99 25.01
CA ASP A 95 -13.07 10.22 24.42
C ASP A 95 -14.22 10.80 25.26
N SER A 96 -13.91 11.82 26.06
CA SER A 96 -14.91 12.53 26.89
C SER A 96 -15.97 13.28 26.06
N LYS A 97 -15.75 13.50 24.76
CA LYS A 97 -16.71 14.16 23.87
C LYS A 97 -17.74 13.20 23.28
N ARG A 98 -17.49 11.89 23.34
CA ARG A 98 -18.38 10.82 22.84
C ARG A 98 -18.60 9.73 23.90
N PRO A 99 -19.18 10.07 25.06
CA PRO A 99 -19.34 9.13 26.18
C PRO A 99 -20.23 7.92 25.82
N ASP A 100 -21.23 8.11 24.95
CA ASP A 100 -22.16 7.07 24.51
C ASP A 100 -21.50 6.00 23.62
N GLY A 101 -20.34 6.34 23.04
CA GLY A 101 -19.52 5.43 22.23
C GLY A 101 -18.87 4.30 23.03
N LYS A 102 -18.73 4.44 24.36
CA LYS A 102 -18.01 3.48 25.20
C LYS A 102 -18.62 2.08 25.12
N VAL A 103 -17.80 1.08 24.82
CA VAL A 103 -18.20 -0.33 24.77
C VAL A 103 -18.52 -0.83 26.18
N PRO A 104 -19.64 -1.57 26.37
CA PRO A 104 -20.03 -2.10 27.66
C PRO A 104 -19.10 -3.24 28.09
N SER A 105 -18.97 -3.48 29.41
CA SER A 105 -17.97 -4.39 29.98
C SER A 105 -18.09 -5.83 29.48
N ASN A 106 -19.30 -6.28 29.13
CA ASN A 106 -19.55 -7.59 28.55
C ASN A 106 -18.93 -7.78 27.15
N ARG A 107 -18.49 -6.68 26.50
CA ARG A 107 -17.83 -6.71 25.19
C ARG A 107 -16.40 -6.16 25.18
N ALA A 108 -15.78 -6.09 26.36
CA ALA A 108 -14.39 -5.66 26.50
C ALA A 108 -13.43 -6.60 25.73
N ALA A 109 -13.78 -7.88 25.61
CA ALA A 109 -12.96 -8.87 24.89
C ALA A 109 -12.91 -8.61 23.38
N GLU A 110 -14.05 -8.29 22.74
CA GLU A 110 -14.03 -7.96 21.31
C GLU A 110 -13.31 -6.64 21.03
N LEU A 111 -13.48 -5.62 21.88
CA LEU A 111 -12.73 -4.37 21.75
C LEU A 111 -11.21 -4.61 21.89
N ALA A 112 -10.79 -5.44 22.85
CA ALA A 112 -9.39 -5.81 23.03
C ALA A 112 -8.82 -6.55 21.80
N ALA A 113 -9.64 -7.38 21.13
CA ALA A 113 -9.24 -8.05 19.90
C ALA A 113 -9.01 -7.04 18.76
N VAL A 114 -9.91 -6.05 18.58
CA VAL A 114 -9.74 -4.97 17.59
C VAL A 114 -8.49 -4.14 17.90
N GLN A 115 -8.26 -3.76 19.16
CA GLN A 115 -7.07 -3.02 19.57
C GLN A 115 -5.77 -3.79 19.29
N LYS A 116 -5.78 -5.11 19.51
CA LYS A 116 -4.64 -5.98 19.21
C LYS A 116 -4.37 -6.06 17.70
N SER A 117 -5.39 -6.28 16.89
CA SER A 117 -5.27 -6.29 15.42
C SER A 117 -4.79 -4.93 14.90
N TRP A 118 -5.32 -3.84 15.46
CA TRP A 118 -4.88 -2.49 15.13
C TRP A 118 -3.41 -2.28 15.44
N SER A 119 -2.91 -2.70 16.60
CA SER A 119 -1.50 -2.56 16.97
C SER A 119 -0.58 -3.23 15.95
N GLN A 120 -0.92 -4.44 15.50
CA GLN A 120 -0.17 -5.16 14.47
C GLN A 120 -0.20 -4.45 13.12
N TYR A 121 -1.38 -4.00 12.68
CA TYR A 121 -1.53 -3.27 11.43
C TYR A 121 -0.79 -1.92 11.47
N ASN A 122 -0.88 -1.20 12.58
CA ASN A 122 -0.21 0.08 12.80
C ASN A 122 1.32 -0.04 12.74
N LEU A 123 1.90 -1.13 13.23
CA LEU A 123 3.33 -1.42 13.08
C LEU A 123 3.71 -1.68 11.61
N ALA A 124 2.85 -2.35 10.85
CA ALA A 124 3.06 -2.56 9.42
C ALA A 124 2.99 -1.25 8.63
N LEU A 125 2.02 -0.39 8.96
CA LEU A 125 1.87 0.95 8.37
C LEU A 125 3.06 1.85 8.64
N ALA A 126 3.59 1.84 9.87
CA ALA A 126 4.76 2.63 10.22
C ALA A 126 5.95 2.35 9.29
N LYS A 127 6.19 1.06 8.96
CA LYS A 127 7.25 0.67 8.02
C LYS A 127 7.04 1.22 6.60
N VAL A 128 5.80 1.33 6.14
CA VAL A 128 5.49 1.92 4.83
C VAL A 128 5.77 3.41 4.85
N LEU A 129 5.30 4.10 5.90
CA LEU A 129 5.47 5.54 6.08
C LEU A 129 6.97 5.90 6.20
N GLU A 130 7.74 5.13 6.98
CA GLU A 130 9.20 5.26 7.06
C GLU A 130 9.89 5.04 5.71
N GLY A 131 9.35 4.12 4.90
CA GLY A 131 9.83 3.81 3.56
C GLY A 131 9.45 4.83 2.48
N GLN A 132 8.70 5.89 2.80
CA GLN A 132 8.13 6.83 1.83
C GLN A 132 9.14 7.37 0.82
N GLN A 133 10.29 7.87 1.29
CA GLN A 133 11.29 8.47 0.41
C GLN A 133 11.89 7.45 -0.58
N ALA A 134 12.16 6.23 -0.11
CA ALA A 134 12.67 5.16 -0.95
C ALA A 134 11.64 4.70 -1.99
N ILE A 135 10.37 4.56 -1.59
CA ILE A 135 9.26 4.18 -2.48
C ILE A 135 9.10 5.22 -3.58
N LEU A 136 9.01 6.50 -3.21
CA LEU A 136 8.83 7.60 -4.16
C LEU A 136 10.05 7.78 -5.08
N GLY A 137 11.25 7.52 -4.58
CA GLY A 137 12.47 7.53 -5.39
C GLY A 137 12.45 6.46 -6.47
N VAL A 138 12.14 5.21 -6.10
CA VAL A 138 12.04 4.09 -7.06
C VAL A 138 10.92 4.31 -8.06
N SER A 139 9.74 4.73 -7.62
CA SER A 139 8.62 4.99 -8.54
C SER A 139 8.88 6.17 -9.47
N GLY A 140 9.56 7.21 -8.99
CA GLY A 140 9.97 8.35 -9.81
C GLY A 140 10.97 7.96 -10.89
N LEU A 141 11.95 7.11 -10.55
CA LEU A 141 12.89 6.56 -11.53
C LEU A 141 12.19 5.66 -12.56
N ALA A 142 11.29 4.79 -12.11
CA ALA A 142 10.50 3.96 -13.02
C ALA A 142 9.62 4.80 -13.97
N ALA A 143 9.01 5.88 -13.48
CA ALA A 143 8.26 6.81 -14.31
C ALA A 143 9.13 7.51 -15.36
N GLN A 144 10.34 7.93 -14.98
CA GLN A 144 11.30 8.51 -15.94
C GLN A 144 11.74 7.49 -17.00
N ILE A 145 12.02 6.24 -16.60
CA ILE A 145 12.34 5.17 -17.56
C ILE A 145 11.17 4.95 -18.53
N ASN A 146 9.94 4.87 -18.03
CA ASN A 146 8.74 4.73 -18.85
C ASN A 146 8.52 5.88 -19.84
N GLN A 147 8.94 7.10 -19.48
CA GLN A 147 8.89 8.25 -20.39
C GLN A 147 9.96 8.20 -21.49
N LEU A 148 11.15 7.67 -21.19
CA LEU A 148 12.27 7.59 -22.13
C LEU A 148 12.24 6.32 -23.00
N LEU A 149 11.51 5.28 -22.58
CA LEU A 149 11.41 4.02 -23.29
C LEU A 149 10.94 4.15 -24.75
N PRO A 150 9.90 4.93 -25.07
CA PRO A 150 9.46 5.12 -26.46
C PRO A 150 10.56 5.72 -27.35
N ASP A 151 11.23 6.77 -26.88
CA ASP A 151 12.32 7.42 -27.62
C ASP A 151 13.51 6.49 -27.83
N LEU A 152 13.83 5.67 -26.81
CA LEU A 152 14.86 4.65 -26.88
C LEU A 152 14.50 3.55 -27.88
N LEU A 153 13.24 3.10 -27.92
CA LEU A 153 12.76 2.11 -28.88
C LEU A 153 12.81 2.65 -30.32
N SER A 154 12.36 3.88 -30.55
CA SER A 154 12.43 4.54 -31.86
C SER A 154 13.87 4.68 -32.33
N SER A 155 14.76 5.19 -31.47
CA SER A 155 16.18 5.35 -31.80
C SER A 155 16.86 3.99 -32.07
N SER A 156 16.44 2.95 -31.36
CA SER A 156 16.96 1.59 -31.57
C SER A 156 16.48 0.97 -32.89
N ASP A 157 15.23 1.23 -33.29
CA ASP A 157 14.70 0.82 -34.59
C ASP A 157 15.43 1.52 -35.75
N ASP A 158 15.67 2.84 -35.63
CA ASP A 158 16.42 3.62 -36.63
C ASP A 158 17.84 3.09 -36.84
N VAL A 159 18.50 2.64 -35.77
CA VAL A 159 19.83 2.00 -35.85
C VAL A 159 19.75 0.67 -36.60
N VAL A 160 18.75 -0.17 -36.32
CA VAL A 160 18.54 -1.45 -37.03
C VAL A 160 18.28 -1.19 -38.51
N GLN A 161 17.41 -0.23 -38.85
CA GLN A 161 17.13 0.15 -40.23
C GLN A 161 18.38 0.68 -40.95
N SER A 162 19.19 1.51 -40.28
CA SER A 162 20.45 2.04 -40.82
C SER A 162 21.48 0.93 -41.07
N LEU A 163 21.58 -0.06 -40.18
CA LEU A 163 22.45 -1.22 -40.36
C LEU A 163 22.03 -2.07 -41.57
N ILE A 164 20.72 -2.25 -41.77
CA ILE A 164 20.18 -2.96 -42.95
C ILE A 164 20.49 -2.18 -44.23
N ALA A 165 20.23 -0.87 -44.25
CA ALA A 165 20.49 -0.01 -45.39
C ALA A 165 21.99 0.05 -45.75
N GLY A 166 22.87 0.03 -44.75
CA GLY A 166 24.31 -0.03 -44.90
C GLY A 166 24.88 -1.41 -45.25
N GLN A 167 24.03 -2.42 -45.47
CA GLN A 167 24.44 -3.82 -45.72
C GLN A 167 25.37 -4.38 -44.63
N ALA A 168 25.13 -4.00 -43.37
CA ALA A 168 25.87 -4.53 -42.22
C ALA A 168 25.75 -6.06 -42.17
N THR A 169 26.78 -6.71 -41.62
CA THR A 169 26.79 -8.18 -41.59
C THR A 169 25.58 -8.72 -40.81
N PRO A 170 25.03 -9.89 -41.19
CA PRO A 170 23.89 -10.49 -40.51
C PRO A 170 24.07 -10.66 -39.00
N GLN A 171 25.32 -10.84 -38.53
CA GLN A 171 25.61 -10.94 -37.10
C GLN A 171 25.38 -9.62 -36.35
N VAL A 172 25.67 -8.48 -36.98
CA VAL A 172 25.50 -7.14 -36.38
C VAL A 172 24.03 -6.76 -36.32
N VAL A 173 23.27 -7.04 -37.39
CA VAL A 173 21.81 -6.86 -37.40
C VAL A 173 21.15 -7.71 -36.31
N TYR A 174 21.52 -8.99 -36.21
CA TYR A 174 21.00 -9.89 -35.18
C TYR A 174 21.25 -9.40 -33.75
N LEU A 175 22.44 -8.87 -33.47
CA LEU A 175 22.77 -8.34 -32.14
C LEU A 175 21.91 -7.12 -31.78
N ALA A 176 21.72 -6.20 -32.74
CA ALA A 176 20.90 -5.00 -32.55
C ALA A 176 19.42 -5.35 -32.33
N THR A 177 18.85 -6.26 -33.12
CA THR A 177 17.47 -6.73 -32.94
C THR A 177 17.26 -7.40 -31.57
N ARG A 178 18.27 -8.14 -31.08
CA ARG A 178 18.21 -8.73 -29.74
C ARG A 178 18.21 -7.67 -28.63
N GLN A 179 18.97 -6.59 -28.80
CA GLN A 179 18.97 -5.47 -27.85
C GLN A 179 17.63 -4.75 -27.83
N LEU A 180 17.00 -4.55 -29.00
CA LEU A 180 15.65 -3.99 -29.11
C LEU A 180 14.64 -4.81 -28.29
N MET A 181 14.60 -6.14 -28.47
CA MET A 181 13.68 -7.00 -27.70
C MET A 181 13.93 -6.97 -26.18
N LEU A 182 15.17 -6.73 -25.73
CA LEU A 182 15.46 -6.56 -24.30
C LEU A 182 14.87 -5.26 -23.75
N VAL A 183 14.93 -4.16 -24.53
CA VAL A 183 14.32 -2.88 -24.16
C VAL A 183 12.79 -3.00 -24.11
N GLU A 184 12.19 -3.64 -25.11
CA GLU A 184 10.74 -3.94 -25.12
C GLU A 184 10.34 -4.76 -23.89
N ARG A 185 11.11 -5.79 -23.55
CA ARG A 185 10.84 -6.64 -22.38
C ARG A 185 10.99 -5.88 -21.06
N ILE A 186 11.98 -4.99 -20.94
CA ILE A 186 12.12 -4.12 -19.75
C ILE A 186 10.87 -3.26 -19.59
N GLY A 187 10.40 -2.63 -20.67
CA GLY A 187 9.15 -1.86 -20.67
C GLY A 187 7.94 -2.67 -20.24
N LEU A 188 7.79 -3.90 -20.76
CA LEU A 188 6.69 -4.80 -20.39
C LEU A 188 6.70 -5.22 -18.91
N THR A 189 7.87 -5.30 -18.27
CA THR A 189 7.98 -5.69 -16.86
C THR A 189 7.79 -4.54 -15.86
N MET A 190 7.75 -3.29 -16.34
CA MET A 190 7.64 -2.09 -15.50
C MET A 190 6.23 -1.50 -15.43
N GLY A 191 5.27 -2.04 -16.19
CA GLY A 191 3.83 -1.71 -16.12
C GLY A 191 3.04 -2.66 -15.22
#